data_AF-A0A8D8X7Z1-F1
#
_entry.id   AF-A0A8D8X7Z1-F1
#
_cell.length_a   1.000
_cell.length_b   1.000
_cell.length_c   1.000
_cell.angle_alpha   90.00
_cell.angle_beta   90.00
_cell.angle_gamma   90.00
#
_symmetry.space_group_name_H-M   'P 1'
#
loop_
_entity.id
_entity.type
_entity.pdbx_description
1 polymer ?
#
loop_
_entity_poly.entity_id
_entity_poly.type
_entity_poly.pdbx_seq_one_letter_code
_entity_poly.pdbx_strand_id
1 'polypeptide(L)'
;MNKSVICAAEEEKKRKYNSACEERHATFTPLVTSVDGVLGTQFQSFMNVLSERLAERWTRPIMSVLGLLRARLGMAIVRAASMCVRGSRRRWKSGESLLGYEDGVEWSDS
;
A
#
# COMPACT_ATOMS: atom_id res chain seq x y z
N MET A 1 -8.83 -12.39 -15.08
CA MET A 1 -8.50 -11.48 -13.96
C MET A 1 -7.30 -12.05 -13.22
N ASN A 2 -6.11 -11.52 -13.47
CA ASN A 2 -4.84 -12.19 -13.16
C ASN A 2 -4.43 -12.00 -11.69
N LYS A 3 -5.04 -12.79 -10.78
CA LYS A 3 -4.59 -12.91 -9.38
C LYS A 3 -3.09 -13.26 -9.27
N SER A 4 -2.55 -13.93 -10.29
CA SER A 4 -1.12 -14.27 -10.41
C SER A 4 -0.20 -13.06 -10.39
N VAL A 5 -0.58 -11.95 -11.04
CA VAL A 5 0.27 -10.75 -11.17
C VAL A 5 0.38 -10.02 -9.83
N ILE A 6 -0.74 -9.88 -9.10
CA ILE A 6 -0.73 -9.23 -7.78
C ILE A 6 0.09 -10.07 -6.79
N CYS A 7 -0.07 -11.39 -6.80
CA CYS A 7 0.71 -12.30 -5.97
C CYS A 7 2.22 -12.19 -6.27
N ALA A 8 2.60 -12.23 -7.55
CA ALA A 8 4.00 -12.06 -7.96
C ALA A 8 4.57 -10.71 -7.52
N ALA A 9 3.80 -9.63 -7.64
CA ALA A 9 4.21 -8.30 -7.19
C ALA A 9 4.34 -8.20 -5.65
N GLU A 10 3.48 -8.90 -4.87
CA GLU A 10 3.63 -9.00 -3.42
C GLU A 10 4.93 -9.72 -3.03
N GLU A 11 5.23 -10.85 -3.68
CA GLU A 11 6.46 -11.62 -3.44
C GLU A 11 7.71 -10.86 -3.86
N GLU A 12 7.67 -10.15 -4.99
CA GLU A 12 8.80 -9.35 -5.44
C GLU A 12 9.11 -8.20 -4.47
N LYS A 13 8.07 -7.53 -3.93
CA LYS A 13 8.27 -6.53 -2.88
C LYS A 13 8.84 -7.14 -1.59
N LYS A 14 8.38 -8.31 -1.17
CA LYS A 14 8.95 -9.00 0.00
C LYS A 14 10.43 -9.31 -0.23
N ARG A 15 10.78 -9.87 -1.38
CA ARG A 15 12.16 -10.19 -1.76
C ARG A 15 13.06 -8.94 -1.71
N LYS A 16 12.55 -7.79 -2.18
CA LYS A 16 13.30 -6.52 -2.19
C LYS A 16 13.49 -5.92 -0.80
N TYR A 17 12.49 -5.99 0.09
CA TYR A 17 12.49 -5.21 1.33
C TYR A 17 12.65 -6.02 2.62
N ASN A 18 12.42 -7.33 2.64
CA ASN A 18 12.45 -8.12 3.88
C ASN A 18 13.81 -8.09 4.57
N SER A 19 14.91 -8.32 3.84
CA SER A 19 16.25 -8.33 4.43
C SER A 19 16.59 -7.00 5.12
N ALA A 20 16.30 -5.87 4.49
CA ALA A 20 16.53 -4.55 5.08
C ALA A 20 15.61 -4.26 6.29
N CYS A 21 14.40 -4.83 6.32
CA CYS A 21 13.51 -4.74 7.46
C CYS A 21 13.96 -5.61 8.64
N GLU A 22 14.42 -6.84 8.35
CA GLU A 22 14.93 -7.79 9.35
C GLU A 22 16.18 -7.25 10.06
N GLU A 23 17.11 -6.64 9.32
CA GLU A 23 18.28 -5.93 9.88
C GLU A 23 17.89 -4.82 10.87
N ARG A 24 16.68 -4.26 10.74
CA ARG A 24 16.14 -3.20 11.60
C ARG A 24 15.17 -3.73 12.66
N HIS A 25 15.06 -5.05 12.81
CA HIS A 25 14.07 -5.71 13.68
C HIS A 25 12.63 -5.26 13.40
N ALA A 26 12.32 -4.96 12.13
CA ALA A 26 11.01 -4.53 11.67
C ALA A 26 10.35 -5.60 10.79
N THR A 27 9.02 -5.56 10.71
CA THR A 27 8.25 -6.43 9.80
C THR A 27 7.76 -5.62 8.60
N PHE A 28 7.76 -6.26 7.43
CA PHE A 28 7.29 -5.65 6.19
C PHE A 28 5.98 -6.30 5.73
N THR A 29 4.99 -5.48 5.40
CA THR A 29 3.73 -5.93 4.79
C THR A 29 3.54 -5.20 3.46
N PRO A 30 3.66 -5.88 2.31
CA PRO A 30 3.49 -5.25 1.01
C PRO A 30 2.03 -4.85 0.80
N LEU A 31 1.80 -3.58 0.47
CA LEU A 31 0.51 -3.08 0.04
C LEU A 31 0.52 -3.01 -1.49
N VAL A 32 -0.16 -3.97 -2.13
CA VAL A 32 -0.24 -4.09 -3.59
C VAL A 32 -1.69 -4.03 -4.02
N THR A 33 -1.95 -3.23 -5.06
CA THR A 33 -3.26 -3.12 -5.71
C THR A 33 -3.06 -3.07 -7.21
N SER A 34 -4.02 -3.60 -7.96
CA SER A 34 -4.12 -3.35 -9.40
C SER A 34 -4.74 -1.98 -9.69
N VAL A 35 -4.62 -1.52 -10.94
CA VAL A 35 -5.30 -0.31 -11.45
C VAL A 35 -6.82 -0.43 -11.35
N ASP A 36 -7.36 -1.65 -11.50
CA ASP A 36 -8.78 -1.95 -11.38
C ASP A 36 -9.28 -2.00 -9.91
N GLY A 37 -8.41 -1.69 -8.94
CA GLY A 37 -8.76 -1.63 -7.52
C GLY A 37 -8.79 -2.98 -6.80
N VAL A 38 -8.30 -4.05 -7.44
CA VAL A 38 -8.14 -5.36 -6.79
C VAL A 38 -6.98 -5.29 -5.79
N LEU A 39 -7.27 -5.56 -4.53
CA LEU A 39 -6.30 -5.55 -3.44
C LEU A 39 -5.61 -6.93 -3.30
N GLY A 40 -4.30 -6.93 -3.09
CA GLY A 40 -3.53 -8.11 -2.71
C GLY A 40 -3.92 -8.66 -1.33
N THR A 41 -3.53 -9.91 -1.06
CA THR A 41 -3.94 -10.62 0.15
C THR A 41 -3.37 -9.95 1.41
N GLN A 42 -2.10 -9.54 1.36
CA GLN A 42 -1.46 -8.86 2.48
C GLN A 42 -2.12 -7.51 2.75
N PHE A 43 -2.53 -6.80 1.68
CA PHE A 43 -3.25 -5.54 1.81
C PHE A 43 -4.65 -5.74 2.43
N GLN A 44 -5.38 -6.77 2.02
CA GLN A 44 -6.70 -7.07 2.61
C GLN A 44 -6.58 -7.40 4.10
N SER A 45 -5.60 -8.23 4.49
CA SER A 45 -5.33 -8.54 5.90
C SER A 45 -4.96 -7.29 6.70
N PHE A 46 -4.12 -6.42 6.14
CA PHE A 46 -3.79 -5.13 6.75
C PHE A 46 -5.03 -4.28 7.00
N MET A 47 -5.94 -4.20 6.02
CA MET A 47 -7.19 -3.44 6.14
C MET A 47 -8.08 -3.98 7.26
N ASN A 48 -8.18 -5.30 7.42
CA ASN A 48 -8.97 -5.92 8.48
C ASN A 48 -8.40 -5.57 9.86
N VAL A 49 -7.10 -5.82 10.08
CA VAL A 49 -6.42 -5.52 11.34
C VAL A 49 -6.50 -4.03 11.68
N LEU A 50 -6.30 -3.15 10.68
CA LEU A 50 -6.41 -1.71 10.87
C LEU A 50 -7.84 -1.29 11.26
N SER A 51 -8.84 -1.89 10.61
CA SER A 51 -10.25 -1.58 10.90
C SER A 51 -10.66 -2.02 12.30
N GLU A 52 -10.20 -3.18 12.77
CA GLU A 52 -10.44 -3.68 14.13
C GLU A 52 -9.83 -2.75 15.17
N ARG A 53 -8.53 -2.43 15.03
CA ARG A 53 -7.81 -1.55 15.97
C ARG A 53 -8.42 -0.15 16.05
N LEU A 54 -8.86 0.39 14.91
CA LEU A 54 -9.50 1.71 14.87
C LEU A 54 -10.93 1.68 15.40
N ALA A 55 -11.68 0.60 15.15
CA ALA A 55 -13.01 0.42 15.70
C ALA A 55 -12.99 0.38 17.24
N GLU A 56 -12.03 -0.36 17.80
CA GLU A 56 -11.78 -0.41 19.25
C GLU A 56 -11.41 0.97 19.78
N ARG A 57 -10.40 1.63 19.18
CA ARG A 57 -9.91 2.94 19.62
C ARG A 57 -10.97 4.05 19.56
N TRP A 58 -11.83 4.03 18.54
CA TRP A 58 -12.83 5.07 18.32
C TRP A 58 -14.21 4.72 18.88
N THR A 59 -14.38 3.51 19.41
CA THR A 59 -15.67 2.99 19.89
C THR A 59 -16.75 3.11 18.79
N ARG A 60 -16.40 2.67 17.58
CA ARG A 60 -17.29 2.72 16.40
C ARG A 60 -17.48 1.32 15.82
N PRO A 61 -18.60 1.04 15.13
CA PRO A 61 -18.79 -0.25 14.49
C PRO A 61 -17.75 -0.45 13.38
N ILE A 62 -17.18 -1.66 13.31
CA ILE A 62 -16.11 -2.03 12.36
C ILE A 62 -16.46 -1.70 10.91
N MET A 63 -17.71 -1.94 10.50
CA MET A 63 -18.16 -1.69 9.13
C MET A 63 -18.13 -0.20 8.76
N SER A 64 -18.42 0.69 9.72
CA SER A 64 -18.33 2.14 9.49
C SER A 64 -16.87 2.58 9.32
N VAL A 65 -15.97 2.05 10.13
CA VAL A 65 -14.53 2.35 10.06
C VAL A 65 -13.93 1.78 8.77
N LEU A 66 -14.28 0.54 8.41
CA LEU A 66 -13.82 -0.11 7.19
C LEU A 66 -14.31 0.65 5.94
N GLY A 67 -15.54 1.14 5.93
CA GLY A 67 -16.07 2.00 4.87
C GLY A 67 -15.26 3.30 4.71
N LEU A 68 -14.94 3.96 5.81
CA LEU A 68 -14.08 5.15 5.82
C LEU A 68 -12.67 4.84 5.30
N LEU A 69 -12.06 3.74 5.74
CA LEU A 69 -10.73 3.31 5.30
C LEU A 69 -10.71 3.03 3.79
N ARG A 70 -11.71 2.29 3.28
CA ARG A 70 -11.84 2.01 1.84
C ARG A 70 -11.97 3.29 1.02
N ALA A 71 -12.77 4.25 1.46
CA ALA A 71 -12.93 5.54 0.77
C ALA A 71 -11.63 6.35 0.75
N ARG A 72 -10.92 6.44 1.89
CA ARG A 72 -9.64 7.15 1.97
C ARG A 72 -8.57 6.49 1.12
N LEU A 73 -8.50 5.17 1.17
CA LEU A 73 -7.53 4.41 0.39
C LEU A 73 -7.83 4.49 -1.11
N GLY A 74 -9.09 4.39 -1.52
CA GLY A 74 -9.49 4.56 -2.92
C GLY A 74 -9.04 5.93 -3.46
N MET A 75 -9.28 7.02 -2.72
CA MET A 75 -8.78 8.33 -3.10
C MET A 75 -7.24 8.40 -3.15
N ALA A 76 -6.54 7.73 -2.23
CA ALA A 76 -5.08 7.69 -2.24
C ALA A 76 -4.53 6.95 -3.47
N ILE A 77 -5.13 5.82 -3.84
CA ILE A 77 -4.76 5.03 -5.02
C ILE A 77 -5.02 5.85 -6.29
N VAL A 78 -6.19 6.48 -6.41
CA VAL A 78 -6.52 7.34 -7.55
C VAL A 78 -5.51 8.49 -7.67
N ARG A 79 -5.12 9.13 -6.56
CA ARG A 79 -4.06 10.14 -6.57
C ARG A 79 -2.69 9.58 -6.93
N ALA A 80 -2.37 8.35 -6.52
CA ALA A 80 -1.09 7.72 -6.86
C ALA A 80 -1.00 7.41 -8.36
N ALA A 81 -2.08 6.89 -8.94
CA ALA A 81 -2.16 6.46 -10.34
C ALA A 81 -2.43 7.61 -11.32
N SER A 82 -3.19 8.64 -10.91
CA SER A 82 -3.63 9.72 -11.80
C SER A 82 -2.96 11.05 -11.50
N MET A 83 -2.19 11.55 -12.47
CA MET A 83 -1.60 12.90 -12.45
C MET A 83 -2.66 14.00 -12.39
N CYS A 84 -3.82 13.79 -13.00
CA CYS A 84 -4.92 14.75 -13.04
C CYS A 84 -5.50 15.04 -11.65
N VAL A 85 -5.51 14.04 -10.76
CA VAL A 85 -6.01 14.17 -9.38
C VAL A 85 -4.88 14.51 -8.41
N ARG A 86 -3.65 14.08 -8.70
CA ARG A 86 -2.46 14.35 -7.86
C ARG A 86 -1.97 15.79 -7.94
N GLY A 87 -2.11 16.44 -9.09
CA GLY A 87 -1.44 17.69 -9.40
C GLY A 87 0.08 17.54 -9.59
N SER A 88 0.81 18.66 -9.71
CA SER A 88 2.27 18.67 -9.87
C SER A 88 2.99 18.07 -8.65
N ARG A 89 3.97 17.18 -8.90
CA ARG A 89 4.73 16.45 -7.86
C ARG A 89 5.54 17.47 -7.04
N ARG A 90 5.20 17.69 -5.76
CA ARG A 90 6.13 18.32 -4.81
C ARG A 90 7.13 17.25 -4.36
N ARG A 91 8.42 17.45 -4.65
CA ARG A 91 9.50 16.52 -4.25
C ARG A 91 9.46 16.37 -2.74
N TRP A 92 9.25 15.14 -2.26
CA TRP A 92 9.19 14.83 -0.83
C TRP A 92 10.62 14.80 -0.29
N LYS A 93 11.11 15.95 0.21
CA LYS A 93 12.52 16.14 0.57
C LYS A 93 13.01 15.27 1.74
N SER A 94 12.11 14.66 2.50
CA SER A 94 12.45 13.92 3.73
C SER A 94 12.62 12.41 3.55
N GLY A 95 12.18 11.83 2.42
CA GLY A 95 12.26 10.37 2.19
C GLY A 95 13.55 9.91 1.50
N GLU A 96 14.09 10.76 0.62
CA GLU A 96 15.27 10.47 -0.22
C GLU A 96 16.55 10.28 0.64
N SER A 97 16.66 10.98 1.77
CA SER A 97 17.83 10.94 2.66
C SER A 97 17.74 9.92 3.81
N LEU A 98 16.55 9.42 4.18
CA LEU A 98 16.36 8.58 5.37
C LEU A 98 16.06 7.10 5.09
N LEU A 99 15.50 6.79 3.91
CA LEU A 99 14.97 5.44 3.64
C LEU A 99 15.40 4.85 2.29
N GLY A 100 16.08 5.59 1.40
CA GLY A 100 16.51 5.07 0.10
C GLY A 100 15.37 4.42 -0.71
N TYR A 101 14.13 4.86 -0.47
CA TYR A 101 12.94 4.26 -1.06
C TYR A 101 12.73 4.88 -2.43
N GLU A 102 13.29 4.27 -3.47
CA GLU A 102 12.83 4.54 -4.82
C GLU A 102 11.40 3.99 -4.97
N ASP A 103 10.44 4.90 -5.11
CA ASP A 103 9.04 4.60 -5.37
C ASP A 103 8.92 4.01 -6.79
N GLY A 104 9.09 2.69 -6.93
CA GLY A 104 8.89 2.00 -8.21
C GLY A 104 9.47 0.59 -8.26
N VAL A 105 8.67 -0.35 -8.77
CA VAL A 105 9.20 -1.44 -9.59
C VAL A 105 9.34 -0.82 -10.98
N GLU A 106 10.53 -0.90 -11.57
CA GLU A 106 10.76 -0.46 -12.94
C GLU A 106 9.74 -1.18 -13.83
N TRP A 107 8.89 -0.40 -14.52
CA TRP A 107 7.96 -0.96 -15.49
C TRP A 107 8.81 -1.53 -16.62
N SER A 108 8.98 -2.86 -16.66
CA SER A 108 9.45 -3.52 -17.87
C SER A 108 8.30 -3.46 -18.87
N ASP A 109 8.43 -2.55 -19.84
CA ASP A 109 7.60 -2.56 -21.05
C ASP A 109 7.70 -3.95 -21.69
N SER A 110 6.54 -4.54 -21.99
CA SER A 110 6.38 -5.74 -22.83
C SER A 110 5.16 -5.57 -23.70
#